data_AF-A0A842QRU4-F1
#
_entry.id   AF-A0A842QRU4-F1
#
_cell.length_a   1.000
_cell.length_b   1.000
_cell.length_c   1.000
_cell.angle_alpha   90.00
_cell.angle_beta   90.00
_cell.angle_gamma   90.00
#
_symmetry.space_group_name_H-M   'P 1'
#
loop_
_entity.id
_entity.type
_entity.pdbx_description
1 polymer ?
#
loop_
_entity_poly.entity_id
_entity_poly.type
_entity_poly.pdbx_seq_one_letter_code
_entity_poly.pdbx_strand_id
1 'polypeptide(L)'
;MEGLGQFDAIYNILILVVVITLIARQINFPSTIAFIFAGVLATFMPRISLPEIGPGIFLTVLLPPILFTETLTMDVEGLIDDSDTILT
;
A
#
# COMPACT_ATOMS: atom_id res chain seq x y z
N MET A 1 16.79 18.35 -16.48
CA MET A 1 15.55 18.86 -15.86
C MET A 1 14.55 17.71 -15.65
N GLU A 2 15.01 16.54 -15.17
CA GLU A 2 14.18 15.33 -15.07
C GLU A 2 13.66 15.07 -13.64
N GLY A 3 14.26 15.71 -12.62
CA GLY A 3 13.90 15.48 -11.21
C GLY A 3 12.59 16.14 -10.75
N LEU A 4 12.16 17.24 -11.37
CA LEU A 4 10.92 17.94 -10.95
C LEU A 4 9.66 17.18 -11.38
N GLY A 5 9.65 16.60 -12.59
CA GLY A 5 8.49 15.86 -13.09
C GLY A 5 8.22 14.55 -12.33
N GLN A 6 9.28 13.86 -11.87
CA GLN A 6 9.13 12.64 -11.06
C GLN A 6 8.64 12.95 -9.64
N PHE A 7 9.09 14.07 -9.05
CA PHE A 7 8.59 14.52 -7.75
C PHE A 7 7.10 14.86 -7.83
N ASP A 8 6.67 15.61 -8.85
CA ASP A 8 5.26 15.95 -9.06
C ASP A 8 4.39 14.69 -9.26
N ALA A 9 4.88 13.69 -9.98
CA ALA A 9 4.21 12.41 -10.15
C ALA A 9 4.00 11.66 -8.82
N ILE A 10 5.05 11.56 -8.00
CA ILE A 10 4.98 10.92 -6.67
C ILE A 10 4.01 11.69 -5.78
N TYR A 11 4.12 13.01 -5.74
CA TYR A 11 3.26 13.87 -4.92
C TYR A 11 1.78 13.73 -5.30
N ASN A 12 1.46 13.68 -6.59
CA ASN A 12 0.09 13.52 -7.08
C ASN A 12 -0.49 12.14 -6.69
N ILE A 13 0.31 11.08 -6.74
CA ILE A 13 -0.11 9.75 -6.26
C ILE A 13 -0.35 9.75 -4.76
N LEU A 14 0.52 10.40 -3.97
CA LEU A 14 0.32 10.50 -2.52
C LEU A 14 -0.97 11.24 -2.17
N ILE A 15 -1.27 12.35 -2.85
CA ILE A 15 -2.55 13.06 -2.69
C ILE A 15 -3.71 12.14 -3.01
N LEU A 16 -3.66 11.44 -4.15
CA LEU A 16 -4.71 10.53 -4.57
C LEU A 16 -4.95 9.45 -3.51
N VAL A 17 -3.90 8.78 -3.04
CA VAL A 17 -3.97 7.77 -1.97
C VAL A 17 -4.60 8.36 -0.71
N VAL A 18 -4.19 9.55 -0.27
CA VAL A 18 -4.75 10.22 0.92
C VAL A 18 -6.24 10.50 0.74
N VAL A 19 -6.66 11.05 -0.40
CA VAL A 19 -8.07 11.36 -0.70
C VAL A 19 -8.91 10.08 -0.68
N ILE A 20 -8.45 9.01 -1.33
CA ILE A 20 -9.16 7.72 -1.35
C ILE A 20 -9.25 7.11 0.05
N THR A 21 -8.18 7.21 0.84
CA THR A 21 -8.18 6.73 2.23
C THR A 21 -9.22 7.47 3.06
N LEU A 22 -9.31 8.80 2.92
CA LEU A 22 -10.28 9.62 3.63
C LEU A 22 -11.72 9.28 3.23
N ILE A 23 -11.97 9.09 1.93
CA ILE A 23 -13.29 8.68 1.42
C ILE A 23 -13.64 7.30 1.95
N ALA A 24 -12.76 6.31 1.78
CA ALA A 24 -12.97 4.94 2.24
C ALA A 24 -13.26 4.89 3.75
N ARG A 25 -12.53 5.68 4.56
CA ARG A 25 -12.78 5.80 6.00
C ARG A 25 -14.15 6.39 6.30
N GLN A 26 -14.60 7.39 5.53
CA GLN A 26 -15.91 8.01 5.75
C GLN A 26 -17.08 7.04 5.51
N ILE A 27 -16.95 6.14 4.53
CA ILE A 27 -17.97 5.15 4.19
C ILE A 27 -17.77 3.80 4.92
N ASN A 28 -16.84 3.70 5.86
CA ASN A 28 -16.43 2.46 6.54
C ASN A 28 -16.09 1.32 5.56
N PHE A 29 -15.52 1.67 4.41
CA PHE A 29 -15.17 0.71 3.37
C PHE A 29 -13.73 0.23 3.53
N PRO A 30 -13.43 -1.06 3.28
CA PRO A 30 -12.07 -1.58 3.37
C PRO A 30 -11.10 -0.83 2.45
N SER A 31 -10.10 -0.18 3.04
CA SER A 31 -9.13 0.66 2.32
C SER A 31 -8.35 -0.11 1.25
N THR A 32 -8.03 -1.38 1.50
CA THR A 32 -7.32 -2.25 0.54
C THR A 32 -8.06 -2.34 -0.79
N ILE A 33 -9.38 -2.56 -0.75
CA ILE A 33 -10.21 -2.67 -1.96
C ILE A 33 -10.25 -1.31 -2.67
N ALA A 34 -10.41 -0.22 -1.93
CA ALA A 34 -10.41 1.13 -2.49
C ALA A 34 -9.09 1.47 -3.21
N PHE A 35 -7.94 1.08 -2.65
CA PHE A 35 -6.64 1.28 -3.28
C PHE A 35 -6.46 0.47 -4.58
N ILE A 36 -6.95 -0.77 -4.63
CA ILE A 36 -6.91 -1.58 -5.85
C ILE A 36 -7.70 -0.89 -6.97
N PHE A 37 -8.95 -0.50 -6.71
CA PHE A 37 -9.78 0.19 -7.69
C PHE A 37 -9.19 1.53 -8.12
N ALA A 38 -8.63 2.28 -7.17
CA ALA A 38 -7.96 3.53 -7.44
C ALA A 38 -6.73 3.37 -8.34
N GLY A 39 -5.89 2.37 -8.07
CA GLY A 39 -4.72 2.06 -8.89
C GLY A 39 -5.14 1.67 -10.31
N VAL A 40 -6.18 0.85 -10.45
CA VAL A 40 -6.75 0.48 -11.75
C VAL A 40 -7.32 1.71 -12.46
N LEU A 41 -8.09 2.57 -11.80
CA LEU A 41 -8.63 3.80 -12.41
C LEU A 41 -7.53 4.78 -12.80
N ALA A 42 -6.45 4.85 -12.03
CA ALA A 42 -5.32 5.73 -12.30
C ALA A 42 -4.60 5.37 -13.61
N THR A 43 -4.54 4.09 -14.00
CA THR A 43 -3.95 3.69 -15.29
C THR A 43 -4.80 4.12 -16.50
N PHE A 44 -6.11 4.29 -16.31
CA PHE A 44 -7.02 4.80 -17.34
C PHE A 44 -7.04 6.33 -17.44
N MET A 45 -6.39 7.05 -16.51
CA MET A 45 -6.33 8.52 -16.53
C MET A 45 -5.00 9.00 -17.15
N PRO A 46 -4.97 9.41 -18.43
CA PRO A 46 -3.75 9.84 -19.11
C PRO A 46 -3.13 11.14 -18.57
N ARG A 47 -3.78 11.80 -17.60
CA ARG A 47 -3.26 13.00 -16.93
C ARG A 47 -2.43 12.68 -15.68
N ILE A 48 -2.43 11.44 -15.21
CA ILE A 48 -1.62 11.03 -14.08
C ILE A 48 -0.31 10.49 -14.65
N SER A 49 0.73 11.31 -14.60
CA SER A 49 2.10 10.83 -14.83
C SER A 49 2.40 9.77 -13.78
N LEU A 50 2.40 8.51 -14.20
CA LEU A 50 2.83 7.42 -13.35
C LEU A 50 4.37 7.52 -13.27
N PRO A 51 4.94 7.58 -12.06
CA PRO A 51 6.38 7.59 -11.94
C PRO A 51 6.92 6.25 -12.46
N GLU A 52 8.07 6.26 -13.14
CA GLU A 52 8.79 5.05 -13.60
C GLU A 52 9.42 4.29 -12.43
N ILE A 53 8.68 4.10 -11.34
CA ILE A 53 9.10 3.33 -10.17
C ILE A 53 8.59 1.91 -10.40
N GLY A 54 9.51 1.01 -10.75
CA GLY A 54 9.21 -0.41 -10.82
C GLY A 54 8.78 -0.97 -9.44
N PRO A 55 8.03 -2.09 -9.40
CA PRO A 55 7.57 -2.70 -8.15
C PRO A 55 8.73 -3.07 -7.20
N GLY A 56 9.94 -3.26 -7.74
CA GLY A 56 11.13 -3.58 -6.94
C GLY A 56 11.44 -2.56 -5.84
N ILE A 57 11.26 -1.26 -6.07
CA ILE A 57 11.52 -0.24 -5.04
C ILE A 57 10.51 -0.33 -3.88
N PHE A 58 9.24 -0.57 -4.21
CA PHE A 58 8.22 -0.80 -3.19
C PHE A 58 8.53 -2.06 -2.37
N LEU A 59 8.94 -3.15 -3.04
CA LEU A 59 9.28 -4.39 -2.37
C LEU A 59 10.56 -4.30 -1.53
N THR A 60 11.56 -3.52 -1.92
CA THR A 60 12.81 -3.42 -1.13
C THR A 60 12.69 -2.44 0.03
N VAL A 61 11.92 -1.35 -0.14
CA VAL A 61 11.82 -0.29 0.87
C VAL A 61 10.66 -0.53 1.83
N LEU A 62 9.49 -0.95 1.34
CA LEU A 62 8.29 -1.11 2.16
C LEU A 62 8.13 -2.50 2.74
N LEU A 63 8.54 -3.56 2.03
CA LEU A 63 8.34 -4.93 2.52
C LEU A 63 9.06 -5.18 3.86
N PRO A 64 10.34 -4.77 4.06
CA PRO A 64 11.00 -5.00 5.35
C PRO A 64 10.27 -4.38 6.54
N PRO A 65 9.91 -3.08 6.55
CA PRO A 65 9.19 -2.50 7.68
C PRO A 65 7.76 -3.03 7.84
N ILE A 66 7.07 -3.40 6.75
CA ILE A 66 5.73 -4.02 6.84
C ILE A 66 5.80 -5.34 7.59
N LEU A 67 6.69 -6.25 7.17
CA LEU A 67 6.87 -7.54 7.82
C LEU A 67 7.34 -7.39 9.27
N PHE A 68 8.25 -6.45 9.53
CA PHE A 68 8.76 -6.21 10.88
C PHE A 68 7.65 -5.71 11.83
N THR A 69 6.78 -4.82 11.34
CA THR A 69 5.62 -4.34 12.12
C THR A 69 4.70 -5.48 12.47
N GLU A 70 4.40 -6.35 11.50
CA GLU A 70 3.54 -7.51 11.72
C GLU A 70 4.14 -8.46 12.74
N THR A 71 5.44 -8.75 12.65
CA THR A 71 6.15 -9.58 13.66
C THR A 71 6.21 -8.96 15.06
N LEU A 72 6.25 -7.63 15.17
CA LEU A 72 6.25 -6.93 16.46
C LEU A 72 4.87 -6.95 17.13
N THR A 73 3.80 -6.98 16.33
CA THR A 73 2.42 -7.10 16.80
C THR A 73 1.93 -8.54 16.90
N MET A 74 2.75 -9.50 16.44
CA MET A 74 2.43 -10.92 16.46
C MET A 74 2.57 -11.44 17.89
N ASP A 75 1.45 -11.90 18.46
CA ASP A 75 1.45 -12.58 19.75
C ASP A 75 2.03 -13.99 19.58
N VAL A 76 3.33 -14.13 19.86
CA VAL A 76 4.06 -15.39 19.77
C VAL A 76 3.45 -16.47 20.68
N GLU A 77 2.79 -16.05 21.77
CA GLU A 77 2.15 -16.94 22.73
C GLU A 77 0.86 -17.56 22.14
N GLY A 78 0.07 -16.78 21.40
CA GLY A 78 -1.09 -17.27 20.66
C GLY A 78 -0.76 -18.23 19.51
N LEU A 79 0.41 -18.08 18.86
CA LEU A 79 0.84 -19.01 17.81
C LEU A 79 1.21 -20.40 18.35
N ILE A 80 1.74 -20.49 19.56
CA ILE A 80 2.07 -21.77 20.20
C ILE A 80 0.79 -22.55 20.52
N ASP A 81 -0.29 -21.86 20.93
CA ASP A 81 -1.61 -22.47 21.20
C ASP A 81 -2.29 -22.93 19.89
N ASP A 82 -2.21 -22.13 18.82
CA ASP A 82 -2.76 -22.49 17.50
C ASP A 82 -1.88 -23.47 16.68
N SER A 83 -0.66 -23.76 17.13
CA SER A 83 0.25 -24.69 16.44
C SER A 83 -0.31 -26.11 16.37
N ASP A 84 -1.08 -26.54 17.38
CA ASP A 84 -1.77 -27.85 17.36
C ASP A 84 -2.88 -27.90 16.30
N THR A 85 -3.44 -26.75 15.91
CA THR A 85 -4.50 -26.65 14.87
C THR A 85 -3.92 -26.51 13.46
N ILE A 86 -2.79 -25.80 13.29
CA ILE A 86 -2.18 -25.57 11.96
C ILE A 86 -1.35 -26.78 11.48
N LEU A 87 -0.86 -27.62 12.40
CA LEU A 87 -0.04 -28.79 12.08
C LEU A 87 -0.83 -30.10 11.86
N THR A 88 -2.18 -30.05 11.89
CA THR A 88 -3.07 -31.19 11.61
C THR A 88 -3.76 -31.03 10.25
#